data_AF-A0AAY5L4I5-F1
#
_entry.id   AF-A0AAY5L4I5-F1
#
_cell.length_a   1.000
_cell.length_b   1.000
_cell.length_c   1.000
_cell.angle_alpha   90.00
_cell.angle_beta   90.00
_cell.angle_gamma   90.00
#
_symmetry.space_group_name_H-M   'P 1'
#
loop_
_entity.id
_entity.type
_entity.pdbx_description
1 polymer ?
#
loop_
_entity_poly.entity_id
_entity_poly.type
_entity_poly.pdbx_seq_one_letter_code
_entity_poly.pdbx_strand_id
1 'polypeptide(L)'
;ISMGSPPLELLCVGYRVIVCGDFNTITEEHDRISPTALKIKHEGKTLSKIIDNSDVSDVYRHLYPTTTDFTRYDGKAKTRIDRLYKQSRPLRPI
;
A
#
# COMPACT_ATOMS: atom_id res chain seq x y z
N ILE A 1 34.91 -3.81 8.14
CA ILE A 1 33.87 -3.28 7.21
C ILE A 1 32.58 -3.98 7.59
N SER A 2 31.61 -3.25 8.16
CA SER A 2 30.31 -3.82 8.53
C SER A 2 29.55 -4.14 7.26
N MET A 3 29.28 -5.42 6.99
CA MET A 3 28.40 -5.83 5.90
C MET A 3 26.96 -5.60 6.36
N GLY A 4 26.42 -4.43 6.02
CA GLY A 4 24.99 -4.16 6.17
C GLY A 4 24.20 -5.25 5.46
N SER A 5 23.16 -5.75 6.13
CA SER A 5 22.25 -6.75 5.57
C SER A 5 21.77 -6.30 4.18
N PRO A 6 21.82 -7.17 3.17
CA PRO A 6 21.42 -6.81 1.81
C PRO A 6 19.97 -6.33 1.82
N PRO A 7 19.60 -5.37 0.97
CA PRO A 7 18.19 -5.02 0.79
C PRO A 7 17.42 -6.29 0.45
N LEU A 8 16.23 -6.45 1.06
CA LEU A 8 15.26 -7.47 0.67
C LEU A 8 14.84 -7.21 -0.78
N GLU A 9 15.61 -7.73 -1.73
CA GLU A 9 15.20 -7.81 -3.12
C GLU A 9 14.29 -9.04 -3.28
N LEU A 10 13.00 -8.77 -3.51
CA LEU A 10 12.07 -9.78 -4.00
C LEU A 10 12.49 -10.17 -5.43
N LEU A 11 13.22 -11.28 -5.56
CA LEU A 11 13.56 -11.89 -6.84
C LEU A 11 12.31 -12.58 -7.44
N CYS A 12 11.50 -11.83 -8.19
CA CYS A 12 10.29 -12.35 -8.85
C CYS A 12 10.54 -12.60 -10.35
N VAL A 13 11.08 -13.76 -10.71
CA VAL A 13 11.25 -14.17 -12.12
C VAL A 13 10.01 -14.94 -12.58
N GLY A 14 9.21 -14.37 -13.48
CA GLY A 14 8.14 -15.07 -14.22
C GLY A 14 6.74 -15.11 -13.59
N TYR A 15 6.53 -14.55 -12.39
CA TYR A 15 5.21 -14.54 -11.73
C TYR A 15 4.72 -13.11 -11.46
N ARG A 16 3.43 -12.85 -11.70
CA ARG A 16 2.81 -11.57 -11.33
C ARG A 16 2.82 -11.43 -9.81
N VAL A 17 3.35 -10.33 -9.31
CA VAL A 17 3.35 -10.03 -7.88
C VAL A 17 2.01 -9.44 -7.47
N ILE A 18 1.42 -10.03 -6.42
CA ILE A 18 0.31 -9.45 -5.67
C ILE A 18 0.81 -9.28 -4.23
N VAL A 19 0.70 -8.07 -3.70
CA VAL A 19 0.95 -7.79 -2.29
C VAL A 19 -0.39 -7.47 -1.64
N CYS A 20 -0.81 -8.28 -0.69
CA CYS A 20 -2.10 -8.10 -0.02
C CYS A 20 -2.00 -8.32 1.48
N GLY A 21 -2.82 -7.60 2.23
CA GLY A 21 -2.96 -7.79 3.67
C GLY A 21 -3.38 -6.53 4.40
N ASP A 22 -3.41 -6.64 5.73
CA ASP A 22 -3.55 -5.52 6.65
C ASP A 22 -2.18 -4.86 6.83
N PHE A 23 -2.03 -3.63 6.34
CA PHE A 23 -0.81 -2.83 6.49
C PHE A 23 -0.82 -2.00 7.78
N ASN A 24 -1.93 -2.00 8.51
CA ASN A 24 -2.17 -1.27 9.75
C ASN A 24 -1.79 0.21 9.70
N THR A 25 -1.84 0.80 8.50
CA THR A 25 -1.45 2.18 8.22
C THR A 25 -2.24 2.77 7.07
N ILE A 26 -2.35 4.10 7.08
CA ILE A 26 -2.95 4.91 6.03
C ILE A 26 -1.86 5.64 5.25
N THR A 27 -2.04 5.82 3.94
CA THR A 27 -1.09 6.54 3.07
C THR A 27 -1.63 7.86 2.57
N GLU A 28 -2.96 8.03 2.51
CA GLU A 28 -3.63 9.22 2.01
C GLU A 28 -4.66 9.73 3.03
N GLU A 29 -5.05 11.00 2.93
CA GLU A 29 -5.95 11.60 3.93
C GLU A 29 -7.37 11.03 3.87
N HIS A 30 -7.88 10.82 2.66
CA HIS A 30 -9.20 10.27 2.42
C HIS A 30 -9.31 8.77 2.75
N ASP A 31 -8.19 8.07 3.02
CA ASP A 31 -8.21 6.71 3.60
C ASP A 31 -8.69 6.70 5.06
N ARG A 32 -9.01 7.86 5.67
CA ARG A 32 -9.51 7.97 7.03
C ARG A 32 -10.66 8.97 7.16
N ILE A 33 -11.66 8.60 7.95
CA ILE A 33 -12.64 9.52 8.53
C ILE A 33 -12.52 9.45 10.04
N SER A 34 -12.35 10.59 10.72
CA SER A 34 -12.27 10.68 12.19
C SER A 34 -12.58 12.11 12.65
N PRO A 35 -13.18 12.32 13.84
CA PRO A 35 -13.36 13.66 14.40
C PRO A 35 -12.03 14.33 14.81
N THR A 36 -10.97 13.56 14.99
CA THR A 36 -9.64 14.06 15.37
C THR A 36 -8.82 14.44 14.14
N ALA A 37 -7.97 15.45 14.25
CA ALA A 37 -6.99 15.81 13.23
C ALA A 37 -6.17 14.59 12.75
N LEU A 38 -5.93 14.55 11.44
CA LEU A 38 -5.15 13.49 10.83
C LEU A 38 -3.65 13.81 10.91
N LYS A 39 -2.87 12.78 11.24
CA LYS A 39 -1.41 12.76 11.05
C LYS A 39 -1.01 11.42 10.46
N ILE A 40 -0.63 11.41 9.18
CA ILE A 40 -0.06 10.22 8.54
C ILE A 40 1.27 9.89 9.23
N LYS A 41 1.35 8.68 9.80
CA LYS A 41 2.53 8.21 10.54
C LYS A 41 3.70 7.91 9.59
N HIS A 42 4.87 7.67 10.17
CA HIS A 42 6.08 7.34 9.41
C HIS A 42 5.87 6.09 8.53
N GLU A 43 5.20 5.07 9.07
CA GLU A 43 4.90 3.81 8.39
C GLU A 43 4.05 4.03 7.13
N GLY A 44 3.05 4.92 7.21
CA GLY A 44 2.24 5.34 6.06
C GLY A 44 3.07 6.02 4.98
N LYS A 45 3.97 6.94 5.38
CA LYS A 45 4.89 7.61 4.44
C LYS A 45 5.87 6.62 3.79
N THR A 46 6.36 5.66 4.56
CA THR A 46 7.27 4.62 4.08
C THR A 46 6.55 3.68 3.11
N LEU A 47 5.34 3.24 3.42
CA LEU A 47 4.53 2.43 2.50
C LEU A 47 4.26 3.19 1.20
N SER A 48 3.85 4.45 1.26
CA SER A 48 3.64 5.28 0.05
C SER A 48 4.89 5.31 -0.83
N LYS A 49 6.07 5.56 -0.23
CA LYS A 49 7.34 5.57 -0.97
C LYS A 49 7.69 4.20 -1.56
N ILE A 50 7.43 3.10 -0.86
CA ILE A 50 7.67 1.75 -1.38
C ILE A 50 6.81 1.54 -2.62
N ILE A 51 5.52 1.89 -2.54
CA ILE A 51 4.59 1.76 -3.66
C ILE A 51 5.04 2.63 -4.85
N ASP A 52 5.35 3.90 -4.63
CA ASP A 52 5.79 4.84 -5.68
C ASP A 52 7.07 4.38 -6.41
N ASN A 53 7.98 3.70 -5.70
CA ASN A 53 9.23 3.18 -6.27
C ASN A 53 9.13 1.74 -6.79
N SER A 54 7.98 1.10 -6.63
CA SER A 54 7.74 -0.27 -7.07
C SER A 54 6.85 -0.31 -8.31
N ASP A 55 6.90 -1.41 -9.06
CA ASP A 55 6.02 -1.62 -10.21
C ASP A 55 4.66 -2.19 -9.77
N VAL A 56 4.07 -1.73 -8.66
CA VAL A 56 2.74 -2.15 -8.21
C VAL A 56 1.76 -0.99 -8.14
N SER A 57 0.46 -1.30 -8.25
CA SER A 57 -0.64 -0.34 -8.18
C SER A 57 -1.70 -0.84 -7.21
N ASP A 58 -2.27 0.09 -6.43
CA ASP A 58 -3.41 -0.17 -5.55
C ASP A 58 -4.64 -0.49 -6.40
N VAL A 59 -5.13 -1.73 -6.32
CA VAL A 59 -6.23 -2.20 -7.16
C VAL A 59 -7.54 -1.50 -6.86
N TYR A 60 -7.83 -1.22 -5.58
CA TYR A 60 -9.07 -0.53 -5.22
C TYR A 60 -9.06 0.90 -5.78
N ARG A 61 -7.95 1.63 -5.64
CA ARG A 61 -7.83 3.00 -6.16
C ARG A 61 -7.88 3.04 -7.69
N HIS A 62 -7.39 2.00 -8.35
CA HIS A 62 -7.50 1.90 -9.81
C HIS A 62 -8.94 1.71 -10.28
N LEU A 63 -9.73 0.88 -9.58
CA LEU A 63 -11.13 0.61 -9.93
C LEU A 63 -12.08 1.73 -9.46
N TYR A 64 -11.75 2.39 -8.34
CA TYR A 64 -12.60 3.34 -7.64
C TYR A 64 -11.80 4.61 -7.29
N PRO A 65 -11.39 5.42 -8.28
CA PRO A 65 -10.47 6.53 -8.07
C PRO A 65 -11.04 7.68 -7.23
N THR A 66 -12.37 7.82 -7.19
CA THR A 66 -13.05 8.96 -6.54
C THR A 66 -13.78 8.58 -5.25
N THR A 67 -13.93 7.30 -4.94
CA THR A 67 -14.63 6.83 -3.74
C THR A 67 -13.64 6.20 -2.76
N THR A 68 -14.05 6.11 -1.49
CA THR A 68 -13.27 5.37 -0.49
C THR A 68 -14.18 4.56 0.41
N ASP A 69 -13.90 3.26 0.46
CA ASP A 69 -14.44 2.33 1.42
C ASP A 69 -13.41 2.02 2.50
N PHE A 70 -13.89 1.68 3.68
CA PHE A 70 -13.06 1.45 4.86
C PHE A 70 -13.07 -0.02 5.25
N THR A 71 -11.94 -0.49 5.75
CA THR A 71 -11.72 -1.89 6.11
C THR A 71 -11.58 -2.10 7.61
N ARG A 72 -11.28 -1.03 8.37
CA ARG A 72 -11.28 -1.01 9.83
C ARG A 72 -12.20 0.08 10.38
N TYR A 73 -12.91 -0.28 11.46
CA TYR A 73 -13.88 0.57 12.16
C TYR A 73 -13.53 0.59 13.65
N ASP A 74 -13.30 1.78 14.21
CA ASP A 74 -12.94 1.98 15.62
C ASP A 74 -13.69 3.19 16.19
N GLY A 75 -14.81 2.92 16.84
CA GLY A 75 -15.71 3.95 17.38
C GLY A 75 -16.19 4.91 16.28
N LYS A 76 -15.75 6.18 16.36
CA LYS A 76 -16.08 7.22 15.37
C LYS A 76 -15.08 7.31 14.21
N ALA A 77 -14.03 6.49 14.23
CA ALA A 77 -13.01 6.46 13.19
C ALA A 77 -13.25 5.30 12.21
N LYS A 78 -13.02 5.56 10.93
CA LYS A 78 -13.01 4.57 9.86
C LYS A 78 -11.71 4.71 9.09
N THR A 79 -11.04 3.61 8.79
CA THR A 79 -9.76 3.61 8.07
C THR A 79 -9.68 2.51 7.03
N ARG A 80 -9.02 2.80 5.92
CA ARG A 80 -8.67 1.83 4.88
C ARG A 80 -7.21 1.39 5.04
N ILE A 81 -7.03 0.22 5.64
CA ILE A 81 -5.71 -0.33 6.00
C ILE A 81 -5.42 -1.69 5.35
N ASP A 82 -6.46 -2.38 4.90
CA ASP A 82 -6.34 -3.59 4.10
C ASP A 82 -6.25 -3.20 2.63
N ARG A 83 -5.23 -3.71 1.94
CA ARG A 83 -4.92 -3.30 0.58
C ARG A 83 -4.52 -4.48 -0.26
N LEU A 84 -4.80 -4.37 -1.55
CA LEU A 84 -4.34 -5.30 -2.56
C LEU A 84 -3.62 -4.50 -3.64
N TYR A 85 -2.32 -4.72 -3.73
CA TYR A 85 -1.47 -4.16 -4.76
C TYR A 85 -1.18 -5.22 -5.80
N LYS A 86 -1.29 -4.88 -7.08
CA LYS A 86 -0.92 -5.76 -8.19
C LYS A 86 0.20 -5.15 -8.99
N GLN A 87 1.04 -5.99 -9.58
CA GLN A 87 2.01 -5.52 -10.56
C GLN A 87 1.33 -4.75 -11.69
N SER A 88 1.86 -3.57 -12.01
CA SER A 88 1.30 -2.64 -12.99
C SER A 88 1.60 -3.09 -14.42
N ARG A 89 2.82 -3.56 -14.68
CA ARG A 89 3.20 -4.03 -16.03
C ARG A 89 2.76 -5.48 -16.29
N PRO A 90 2.26 -5.78 -17.50
CA PRO A 90 2.10 -7.15 -17.94
C PRO A 90 3.47 -7.83 -18.06
N LEU A 91 3.50 -9.14 -17.80
CA LEU A 91 4.69 -9.96 -18.05
C LEU A 91 5.10 -9.80 -19.51
N ARG A 92 6.37 -9.50 -19.76
CA ARG A 92 6.90 -9.54 -21.12
C ARG A 92 6.98 -11.02 -21.54
N PRO A 93 6.53 -11.37 -22.75
CA PRO A 93 6.84 -12.69 -23.30
C PRO A 93 8.35 -12.92 -23.27
N ILE A 94 8.77 -14.13 -22.89
CA ILE A 94 10.14 -14.61 -23.05
C ILE A 94 10.36 -14.89 -24.54
#